data_AF-A0A7S3Q8K6-F1
#
_entry.id   AF-A0A7S3Q8K6-F1
#
_cell.length_a   1.000
_cell.length_b   1.000
_cell.length_c   1.000
_cell.angle_alpha   90.00
_cell.angle_beta   90.00
_cell.angle_gamma   90.00
#
_symmetry.space_group_name_H-M   'P 1'
#
loop_
_entity.id
_entity.type
_entity.pdbx_description
1 polymer ?
#
loop_
_entity_poly.entity_id
_entity_poly.type
_entity_poly.pdbx_seq_one_letter_code
_entity_poly.pdbx_strand_id
1 'polypeptide(L)'
;MNKLPPRIRANLLETSARGLERTANKWSLRSLAAMNMNVNANEKACASGATSKHMNIQQSKKQKQRDNASTHKVAEILLKEVNVRLASQHQKCLDMMAQIQDSPDLSTRSISNDNSRGKGKGSTSTSISTSNTVDSANTTNKKRIIRAVNQPLDKIAMSIGRGRGISFDERRKREQEWKKEHASALKALKDLEVLHADTFALSDHLLADGKPTLTRFSSADQSLLAATFEQIRSRHASTVENMADVVLGARHLALLSNHNPTRTGNDGHHDDNDDDDVNSNAVRSIMEEKAVEDFLKDRLGIQLLCDHYVSMDKGKVGGGVSVECSLKDVVTDAVIESKMLCDANFGIAPEVQVVIIHGDTRGSDVSVGSVGDVVEMGKEDEDIHVTLIRPWVHHCLVELLKNAMTSSVKKVWGGNRKSSVDAISNSTALPPDVILVIRRTEDGKYIKCEIIDRGIGLRGSCLHDPNHDDEHKVEGKDGDSDSNTEIKVMMERAFRFASSSSQRRWDRLDEQQSYAMVRSPIASLGVGLTLSRMMMNMFGGDIELVHRPNLSPLSDLPSHSILGADADAGTDGGCTAIIYLPCRDDLQEWH
;
A
#
# COMPACT_ATOMS: atom_id res chain seq x y z
N MET A 1 -15.00 29.49 -8.65
CA MET A 1 -15.45 28.71 -7.47
C MET A 1 -15.20 29.37 -6.11
N ASN A 2 -14.12 30.13 -5.87
CA ASN A 2 -13.74 30.71 -4.54
C ASN A 2 -14.69 31.73 -3.90
N LYS A 3 -15.77 32.12 -4.60
CA LYS A 3 -16.80 33.02 -4.06
C LYS A 3 -18.11 32.31 -3.70
N LEU A 4 -18.23 31.01 -3.98
CA LEU A 4 -19.43 30.25 -3.64
C LEU A 4 -19.38 29.80 -2.18
N PRO A 5 -20.51 29.87 -1.44
CA PRO A 5 -20.63 29.29 -0.11
C PRO A 5 -20.22 27.81 -0.11
N PRO A 6 -19.52 27.31 0.93
CA PRO A 6 -19.03 25.94 1.01
C PRO A 6 -20.11 24.88 0.72
N ARG A 7 -21.35 25.14 1.18
CA ARG A 7 -22.51 24.26 1.00
C ARG A 7 -22.97 24.12 -0.46
N ILE A 8 -22.88 25.20 -1.25
CA ILE A 8 -23.23 25.18 -2.68
C ILE A 8 -22.13 24.49 -3.48
N ARG A 9 -20.87 24.69 -3.08
CA ARG A 9 -19.73 24.00 -3.69
C ARG A 9 -19.79 22.49 -3.42
N ALA A 10 -20.10 22.10 -2.18
CA ALA A 10 -20.31 20.70 -1.79
C ALA A 10 -21.44 20.07 -2.60
N ASN A 11 -22.60 20.72 -2.70
CA ASN A 11 -23.71 20.20 -3.50
C ASN A 11 -23.36 20.04 -5.00
N LEU A 12 -22.63 20.98 -5.59
CA LEU A 12 -22.19 20.86 -7.00
C LEU A 12 -21.22 19.69 -7.22
N LEU A 13 -20.30 19.47 -6.28
CA LEU A 13 -19.37 18.34 -6.31
C LEU A 13 -20.10 17.01 -6.05
N GLU A 14 -21.04 16.99 -5.11
CA GLU A 14 -21.82 15.82 -4.74
C GLU A 14 -22.79 15.38 -5.85
N THR A 15 -23.41 16.33 -6.55
CA THR A 15 -24.28 16.02 -7.71
C THR A 15 -23.48 15.44 -8.88
N SER A 16 -22.23 15.89 -9.06
CA SER A 16 -21.29 15.31 -10.02
C SER A 16 -20.86 13.90 -9.58
N ALA A 17 -20.48 13.72 -8.32
CA ALA A 17 -19.98 12.47 -7.77
C ALA A 17 -21.01 11.32 -7.77
N ARG A 18 -22.27 11.58 -7.39
CA ARG A 18 -23.33 10.55 -7.34
C ARG A 18 -23.68 9.94 -8.71
N GLY A 19 -23.41 10.66 -9.81
CA GLY A 19 -23.55 10.11 -11.17
C GLY A 19 -22.42 9.18 -11.60
N LEU A 20 -21.26 9.24 -10.94
CA LEU A 20 -20.00 8.60 -11.34
C LEU A 20 -19.63 7.35 -10.53
N GLU A 21 -20.24 7.16 -9.36
CA GLU A 21 -19.83 6.16 -8.36
C GLU A 21 -20.02 4.70 -8.82
N ARG A 22 -20.94 4.42 -9.75
CA ARG A 22 -21.11 3.06 -10.32
C ARG A 22 -19.99 2.62 -11.25
N THR A 23 -19.09 3.52 -11.66
CA THR A 23 -18.00 3.24 -12.61
C THR A 23 -16.59 3.31 -12.02
N ALA A 24 -16.40 3.72 -10.76
CA ALA A 24 -15.07 4.02 -10.22
C ALA A 24 -14.19 2.77 -9.96
N ASN A 25 -14.81 1.64 -9.59
CA ASN A 25 -14.10 0.43 -9.12
C ASN A 25 -13.63 -0.50 -10.24
N LYS A 26 -14.01 -0.23 -11.49
CA LYS A 26 -13.44 -0.87 -12.68
C LYS A 26 -12.86 0.24 -13.54
N TRP A 27 -11.70 0.00 -14.15
CA TRP A 27 -11.22 0.91 -15.18
C TRP A 27 -12.34 1.13 -16.19
N SER A 28 -12.69 2.39 -16.45
CA SER A 28 -13.73 2.66 -17.43
C SER A 28 -13.28 2.04 -18.75
N LEU A 29 -14.16 1.28 -19.42
CA LEU A 29 -13.85 0.66 -20.71
C LEU A 29 -13.31 1.70 -21.71
N ARG A 30 -13.74 2.96 -21.55
CA ARG A 30 -13.23 4.11 -22.30
C ARG A 30 -11.74 4.42 -22.02
N SER A 31 -11.31 4.36 -20.77
CA SER A 31 -9.90 4.58 -20.41
C SER A 31 -9.01 3.44 -20.89
N LEU A 32 -9.45 2.19 -20.71
CA LEU A 32 -8.75 1.02 -21.25
C LEU A 32 -8.66 1.08 -22.77
N ALA A 33 -9.78 1.39 -23.44
CA ALA A 33 -9.80 1.58 -24.89
C ALA A 33 -8.90 2.74 -25.32
N ALA A 34 -8.86 3.85 -24.58
CA ALA A 34 -7.98 4.98 -24.89
C ALA A 34 -6.50 4.62 -24.77
N MET A 35 -6.12 3.84 -23.75
CA MET A 35 -4.76 3.31 -23.61
C MET A 35 -4.41 2.33 -24.74
N ASN A 36 -5.37 1.48 -25.14
CA ASN A 36 -5.15 0.46 -26.17
C ASN A 36 -5.13 1.04 -27.61
N MET A 37 -5.95 2.07 -27.88
CA MET A 37 -6.05 2.71 -29.20
C MET A 37 -4.71 3.22 -29.74
N ASN A 38 -3.78 3.60 -28.85
CA ASN A 38 -2.48 4.11 -29.24
C ASN A 38 -1.44 3.01 -29.53
N VAL A 39 -1.58 1.85 -28.90
CA VAL A 39 -0.71 0.68 -29.14
C VAL A 39 -0.89 0.17 -30.57
N ASN A 40 -2.14 -0.08 -30.96
CA ASN A 40 -2.49 -0.62 -32.28
C ASN A 40 -2.14 0.31 -33.46
N ALA A 41 -2.18 1.63 -33.25
CA ALA A 41 -1.85 2.60 -34.29
C ALA A 41 -0.36 2.55 -34.66
N ASN A 42 0.50 2.30 -33.68
CA ASN A 42 1.96 2.32 -33.84
C ASN A 42 2.54 0.98 -34.29
N GLU A 43 1.97 -0.16 -33.90
CA GLU A 43 2.38 -1.46 -34.44
C GLU A 43 2.26 -1.51 -35.97
N LYS A 44 1.17 -0.94 -36.51
CA LYS A 44 0.98 -0.79 -37.97
C LYS A 44 2.02 0.12 -38.61
N ALA A 45 2.51 1.13 -37.89
CA ALA A 45 3.56 2.02 -38.37
C ALA A 45 4.94 1.31 -38.40
N CYS A 46 5.27 0.53 -37.37
CA CYS A 46 6.51 -0.25 -37.33
C CYS A 46 6.55 -1.35 -38.39
N ALA A 47 5.45 -2.09 -38.58
CA ALA A 47 5.37 -3.17 -39.56
C ALA A 47 5.46 -2.70 -41.03
N SER A 48 5.14 -1.42 -41.32
CA SER A 48 5.13 -0.87 -42.68
C SER A 48 6.46 -0.21 -43.12
N GLY A 49 7.46 -0.14 -42.23
CA GLY A 49 8.72 0.58 -42.46
C GLY A 49 9.69 -0.01 -43.50
N ALA A 50 9.44 -1.22 -44.03
CA ALA A 50 10.48 -1.94 -44.77
C ALA A 50 10.46 -1.80 -46.31
N THR A 51 9.40 -1.33 -46.98
CA THR A 51 9.29 -1.58 -48.45
C THR A 51 8.90 -0.43 -49.39
N SER A 52 8.77 0.84 -48.98
CA SER A 52 8.49 1.88 -49.98
C SER A 52 9.04 3.27 -49.66
N LYS A 53 10.19 3.61 -50.26
CA LYS A 53 10.79 4.96 -50.24
C LYS A 53 10.00 6.01 -51.04
N HIS A 54 8.88 5.65 -51.65
CA HIS A 54 8.03 6.56 -52.45
C HIS A 54 6.64 6.78 -51.84
N MET A 55 6.52 6.70 -50.52
CA MET A 55 5.30 7.15 -49.85
C MET A 55 5.08 8.66 -50.10
N ASN A 56 3.96 8.97 -50.75
CA ASN A 56 3.60 10.30 -51.20
C ASN A 56 3.48 11.27 -49.99
N ILE A 57 4.12 12.44 -50.06
CA ILE A 57 4.09 13.50 -49.01
C ILE A 57 2.65 13.79 -48.53
N GLN A 58 1.65 13.65 -49.42
CA GLN A 58 0.24 13.80 -49.06
C GLN A 58 -0.28 12.70 -48.12
N GLN A 59 0.16 11.44 -48.27
CA GLN A 59 -0.21 10.34 -47.38
C GLN A 59 0.40 10.52 -45.99
N SER A 60 1.66 10.97 -45.90
CA SER A 60 2.30 11.32 -44.61
C SER A 60 1.55 12.43 -43.87
N LYS A 61 1.15 13.50 -44.58
CA LYS A 61 0.35 14.60 -43.97
C LYS A 61 -1.03 14.11 -43.49
N LYS A 62 -1.69 13.25 -44.26
CA LYS A 62 -3.00 12.68 -43.90
C LYS A 62 -2.90 11.71 -42.72
N GLN A 63 -1.83 10.92 -42.63
CA GLN A 63 -1.57 10.04 -41.49
C GLN A 63 -1.33 10.85 -40.22
N LYS A 64 -0.45 11.85 -40.27
CA LYS A 64 -0.18 12.76 -39.13
C LYS A 64 -1.44 13.45 -38.62
N GLN A 65 -2.36 13.85 -39.50
CA GLN A 65 -3.65 14.41 -39.09
C GLN A 65 -4.55 13.41 -38.37
N ARG A 66 -4.55 12.14 -38.80
CA ARG A 66 -5.31 11.07 -38.14
C ARG A 66 -4.74 10.75 -36.76
N ASP A 67 -3.42 10.68 -36.65
CA ASP A 67 -2.72 10.42 -35.40
C ASP A 67 -3.01 11.55 -34.39
N ASN A 68 -2.96 12.82 -34.82
CA ASN A 68 -3.31 13.94 -33.96
C ASN A 68 -4.77 13.89 -33.46
N ALA A 69 -5.72 13.46 -34.30
CA ALA A 69 -7.13 13.36 -33.92
C ALA A 69 -7.39 12.24 -32.91
N SER A 70 -6.68 11.10 -33.01
CA SER A 70 -6.77 10.04 -32.00
C SER A 70 -6.13 10.48 -30.68
N THR A 71 -4.95 11.11 -30.72
CA THR A 71 -4.27 11.63 -29.51
C THR A 71 -5.12 12.66 -28.77
N HIS A 72 -5.82 13.55 -29.49
CA HIS A 72 -6.77 14.50 -28.89
C HIS A 72 -7.84 13.79 -28.06
N LYS A 73 -8.50 12.80 -28.66
CA LYS A 73 -9.59 12.07 -27.99
C LYS A 73 -9.07 11.29 -26.78
N VAL A 74 -7.87 10.71 -26.88
CA VAL A 74 -7.21 10.06 -25.74
C VAL A 74 -6.96 11.06 -24.62
N ALA A 75 -6.38 12.23 -24.91
CA ALA A 75 -6.11 13.27 -23.92
C ALA A 75 -7.37 13.72 -23.16
N GLU A 76 -8.46 13.96 -23.90
CA GLU A 76 -9.75 14.34 -23.33
C GLU A 76 -10.31 13.26 -22.41
N ILE A 77 -10.28 11.98 -22.84
CA ILE A 77 -10.76 10.85 -22.03
C ILE A 77 -9.94 10.70 -20.76
N LEU A 78 -8.61 10.72 -20.85
CA LEU A 78 -7.73 10.57 -19.69
C LEU A 78 -7.91 11.71 -18.70
N LEU A 79 -8.02 12.96 -19.18
CA LEU A 79 -8.23 14.12 -18.30
C LEU A 79 -9.60 14.07 -17.60
N LYS A 80 -10.66 13.65 -18.30
CA LYS A 80 -11.98 13.43 -17.70
C LYS A 80 -11.92 12.36 -16.61
N GLU A 81 -11.28 11.23 -16.87
CA GLU A 81 -11.15 10.15 -15.89
C GLU A 81 -10.32 10.59 -14.66
N VAL A 82 -9.22 11.32 -14.86
CA VAL A 82 -8.44 11.91 -13.76
C VAL A 82 -9.32 12.84 -12.91
N ASN A 83 -10.10 13.71 -13.55
CA ASN A 83 -10.99 14.64 -12.85
C ASN A 83 -12.06 13.90 -12.00
N VAL A 84 -12.68 12.86 -12.55
CA VAL A 84 -13.64 11.99 -11.84
C VAL A 84 -13.01 11.39 -10.58
N ARG A 85 -11.81 10.80 -10.70
CA ARG A 85 -11.11 10.18 -9.57
C ARG A 85 -10.69 11.20 -8.53
N LEU A 86 -10.24 12.38 -8.94
CA LEU A 86 -9.92 13.48 -8.02
C LEU A 86 -11.15 13.92 -7.22
N ALA A 87 -12.32 14.01 -7.86
CA ALA A 87 -13.57 14.31 -7.17
C ALA A 87 -13.94 13.22 -6.15
N SER A 88 -13.80 11.95 -6.52
CA SER A 88 -14.06 10.81 -5.61
C SER A 88 -13.12 10.84 -4.40
N GLN A 89 -11.83 11.08 -4.60
CA GLN A 89 -10.87 11.19 -3.49
C GLN A 89 -11.17 12.36 -2.56
N HIS A 90 -11.54 13.52 -3.12
CA HIS A 90 -11.95 14.67 -2.33
C HIS A 90 -13.15 14.33 -1.44
N GLN A 91 -14.19 13.69 -2.01
CA GLN A 91 -15.37 13.29 -1.25
C GLN A 91 -15.01 12.28 -0.14
N LYS A 92 -14.20 11.27 -0.44
CA LYS A 92 -13.73 10.29 0.56
C LYS A 92 -12.98 10.96 1.71
N CYS A 93 -12.18 12.00 1.43
CA CYS A 93 -11.54 12.79 2.50
C CYS A 93 -12.58 13.47 3.40
N LEU A 94 -13.63 14.07 2.83
CA LEU A 94 -14.70 14.69 3.60
C LEU A 94 -15.43 13.66 4.48
N ASP A 95 -15.73 12.49 3.93
CA ASP A 95 -16.43 11.42 4.64
C ASP A 95 -15.59 10.89 5.81
N MET A 96 -14.28 10.65 5.60
CA MET A 96 -13.36 10.24 6.66
C MET A 96 -13.21 11.33 7.74
N MET A 97 -13.21 12.62 7.37
CA MET A 97 -13.18 13.70 8.36
C MET A 97 -14.44 13.71 9.21
N ALA A 98 -15.62 13.54 8.59
CA ALA A 98 -16.89 13.47 9.31
C ALA A 98 -16.88 12.30 10.31
N GLN A 99 -16.42 11.11 9.89
CA GLN A 99 -16.32 9.93 10.76
C GLN A 99 -15.38 10.16 11.97
N ILE A 100 -14.24 10.84 11.77
CA ILE A 100 -13.32 11.16 12.87
C ILE A 100 -13.87 12.27 13.79
N GLN A 101 -14.64 13.21 13.25
CA GLN A 101 -15.25 14.31 14.01
C GLN A 101 -16.46 13.85 14.84
N ASP A 102 -17.27 12.95 14.28
CA ASP A 102 -18.47 12.41 14.93
C ASP A 102 -18.14 11.33 15.98
N SER A 103 -16.86 10.95 16.11
CA SER A 103 -16.41 10.06 17.17
C SER A 103 -16.75 10.68 18.54
N PRO A 104 -17.57 10.02 19.37
CA PRO A 104 -18.13 10.61 20.58
C PRO A 104 -17.00 11.12 21.48
N ASP A 105 -17.02 12.43 21.73
CA ASP A 105 -15.99 13.11 22.50
C ASP A 105 -15.99 12.54 23.92
N LEU A 106 -14.87 11.90 24.30
CA LEU A 106 -14.60 11.44 25.67
C LEU A 106 -14.86 12.56 26.70
N SER A 107 -14.79 13.83 26.29
CA SER A 107 -15.04 15.00 27.11
C SER A 107 -16.51 15.21 27.53
N THR A 108 -17.48 14.69 26.77
CA THR A 108 -18.92 14.91 27.05
C THR A 108 -19.51 13.93 28.07
N ARG A 109 -18.78 12.89 28.46
CA ARG A 109 -18.98 12.22 29.75
C ARG A 109 -18.43 13.12 30.86
N SER A 110 -18.93 14.34 30.94
CA SER A 110 -18.85 15.13 32.17
C SER A 110 -19.48 14.25 33.24
N ILE A 111 -18.65 13.81 34.18
CA ILE A 111 -19.10 13.19 35.42
C ILE A 111 -20.15 14.14 35.97
N SER A 112 -21.42 13.80 35.80
CA SER A 112 -22.48 14.39 36.60
C SER A 112 -22.09 14.04 38.01
N ASN A 113 -21.40 14.96 38.68
CA ASN A 113 -21.17 14.93 40.10
C ASN A 113 -22.57 15.02 40.71
N ASP A 114 -23.22 13.86 40.81
CA ASP A 114 -24.48 13.68 41.48
C ASP A 114 -24.18 13.73 42.98
N ASN A 115 -23.75 14.91 43.44
CA ASN A 115 -23.62 15.28 44.84
C ASN A 115 -25.02 15.60 45.38
N SER A 116 -25.93 14.63 45.29
CA SER A 116 -27.22 14.67 45.99
C SER A 116 -27.03 14.20 47.44
N ARG A 117 -26.20 14.92 48.20
CA ARG A 117 -26.23 14.81 49.68
C ARG A 117 -25.72 16.09 50.35
N GLY A 118 -26.66 16.85 50.91
CA GLY A 118 -26.39 17.70 52.08
C GLY A 118 -26.60 19.20 51.87
N LYS A 119 -27.70 19.69 52.44
CA LYS A 119 -28.09 21.09 52.64
C LYS A 119 -26.93 22.01 53.08
N GLY A 120 -26.85 23.20 52.48
CA GLY A 120 -26.10 24.34 53.04
C GLY A 120 -26.24 25.61 52.21
N LYS A 121 -26.91 26.64 52.75
CA LYS A 121 -27.01 28.00 52.19
C LYS A 121 -25.66 28.70 52.23
N GLY A 122 -25.27 29.42 51.17
CA GLY A 122 -24.25 30.48 51.27
C GLY A 122 -23.46 30.81 49.99
N SER A 123 -23.94 31.85 49.28
CA SER A 123 -23.18 32.97 48.68
C SER A 123 -22.06 32.81 47.61
N THR A 124 -22.13 33.79 46.69
CA THR A 124 -21.11 34.47 45.87
C THR A 124 -20.60 33.81 44.59
N SER A 125 -21.12 34.34 43.49
CA SER A 125 -20.67 34.20 42.11
C SER A 125 -19.45 35.08 41.82
N THR A 126 -18.48 34.54 41.08
CA THR A 126 -17.43 35.33 40.42
C THR A 126 -17.26 34.79 39.00
N SER A 127 -17.61 35.62 38.02
CA SER A 127 -17.52 35.34 36.59
C SER A 127 -16.11 35.63 36.09
N ILE A 128 -15.43 34.62 35.55
CA ILE A 128 -14.19 34.79 34.79
C ILE A 128 -14.56 34.69 33.31
N SER A 129 -14.38 35.79 32.59
CA SER A 129 -14.53 35.89 31.14
C SER A 129 -13.18 35.69 30.48
N THR A 130 -13.05 34.66 29.64
CA THR A 130 -11.89 34.46 28.77
C THR A 130 -12.22 35.00 27.38
N SER A 131 -11.57 36.11 27.01
CA SER A 131 -11.58 36.66 25.66
C SER A 131 -10.48 35.98 24.83
N ASN A 132 -10.83 35.49 23.64
CA ASN A 132 -9.86 35.00 22.66
C ASN A 132 -9.58 36.12 21.65
N THR A 133 -8.44 36.79 21.81
CA THR A 133 -7.84 37.65 20.79
C THR A 133 -7.06 36.80 19.79
N VAL A 134 -7.40 36.94 18.50
CA VAL A 134 -6.73 36.27 17.38
C VAL A 134 -5.59 37.18 16.91
N ASP A 135 -4.36 36.84 17.29
CA ASP A 135 -3.17 37.47 16.73
C ASP A 135 -2.76 36.81 15.41
N SER A 136 -2.72 37.64 14.37
CA SER A 136 -2.30 37.31 13.01
C SER A 136 -0.77 37.28 12.96
N ALA A 137 -0.18 36.08 12.81
CA ALA A 137 1.27 35.90 12.72
C ALA A 137 1.70 35.25 11.40
N ASN A 138 2.40 36.08 10.61
CA ASN A 138 3.39 35.80 9.58
C ASN A 138 3.89 34.34 9.47
N THR A 139 3.57 33.67 8.37
CA THR A 139 4.10 32.35 8.00
C THR A 139 5.49 32.47 7.38
N THR A 140 6.52 32.42 8.20
CA THR A 140 7.85 31.97 7.75
C THR A 140 7.85 30.44 7.72
N ASN A 141 8.40 29.86 6.65
CA ASN A 141 8.52 28.41 6.43
C ASN A 141 9.30 27.71 7.57
N LYS A 142 8.62 27.42 8.69
CA LYS A 142 9.13 26.51 9.70
C LYS A 142 9.08 25.10 9.13
N LYS A 143 10.27 24.51 8.92
CA LYS A 143 10.44 23.09 8.62
C LYS A 143 9.60 22.28 9.61
N ARG A 144 8.67 21.47 9.08
CA ARG A 144 7.86 20.51 9.84
C ARG A 144 8.83 19.59 10.58
N ILE A 145 8.98 19.75 11.88
CA ILE A 145 9.62 18.74 12.73
C ILE A 145 8.56 17.68 12.97
N ILE A 146 8.62 16.59 12.21
CA ILE A 146 7.92 15.36 12.55
C ILE A 146 8.60 14.89 13.84
N ARG A 147 7.83 14.75 14.94
CA ARG A 147 8.35 14.14 16.17
C ARG A 147 7.88 12.69 16.17
N ALA A 148 8.83 11.78 16.34
CA ALA A 148 8.58 10.36 16.51
C ALA A 148 7.43 10.06 17.50
N VAL A 149 6.39 9.38 16.99
CA VAL A 149 5.42 8.65 17.80
C VAL A 149 6.14 7.36 18.23
N ASN A 150 6.96 7.47 19.27
CA ASN A 150 8.02 6.51 19.60
C ASN A 150 7.80 5.77 20.95
N GLN A 151 6.55 5.62 21.39
CA GLN A 151 6.27 4.78 22.55
C GLN A 151 5.88 3.37 22.06
N PRO A 152 6.61 2.31 22.49
CA PRO A 152 6.14 0.95 22.27
C PRO A 152 4.76 0.83 22.89
N LEU A 153 3.75 0.49 22.09
CA LEU A 153 2.37 0.28 22.55
C LEU A 153 2.35 -0.72 23.74
N ASP A 154 3.26 -1.69 23.72
CA ASP A 154 3.40 -2.72 24.74
C ASP A 154 3.78 -2.17 26.13
N LYS A 155 4.53 -1.06 26.22
CA LYS A 155 4.92 -0.48 27.53
C LYS A 155 3.74 0.13 28.28
N ILE A 156 2.71 0.59 27.55
CA ILE A 156 1.51 1.18 28.16
C ILE A 156 0.61 0.09 28.72
N ALA A 157 0.54 -1.05 28.05
CA ALA A 157 -0.30 -2.15 28.49
C ALA A 157 0.39 -3.01 29.59
N MET A 158 1.74 -3.10 29.60
CA MET A 158 2.49 -3.86 30.62
C MET A 158 2.37 -3.32 32.07
N SER A 159 2.00 -2.04 32.28
CA SER A 159 1.85 -1.50 33.63
C SER A 159 0.48 -1.81 34.28
N ILE A 160 -0.45 -2.44 33.56
CA ILE A 160 -1.87 -2.52 33.94
C ILE A 160 -2.24 -3.86 34.59
N GLY A 161 -1.45 -4.92 34.41
CA GLY A 161 -1.72 -6.28 34.94
C GLY A 161 -1.73 -6.45 36.47
N ARG A 162 -1.69 -5.37 37.27
CA ARG A 162 -1.71 -5.45 38.75
C ARG A 162 -2.72 -4.51 39.39
N GLY A 163 -3.99 -4.55 38.99
CA GLY A 163 -5.15 -4.08 39.79
C GLY A 163 -5.12 -2.66 40.39
N ARG A 164 -4.09 -1.85 40.12
CA ARG A 164 -3.99 -0.46 40.54
C ARG A 164 -4.66 0.34 39.45
N GLY A 165 -5.78 0.99 39.79
CA GLY A 165 -6.44 1.91 38.89
C GLY A 165 -5.43 2.91 38.30
N ILE A 166 -5.59 3.21 37.02
CA ILE A 166 -4.78 4.21 36.30
C ILE A 166 -4.82 5.51 37.09
N SER A 167 -3.66 6.09 37.36
CA SER A 167 -3.59 7.35 38.12
C SER A 167 -4.29 8.48 37.36
N PHE A 168 -4.79 9.48 38.09
CA PHE A 168 -5.41 10.66 37.46
C PHE A 168 -4.47 11.35 36.46
N ASP A 169 -3.17 11.41 36.77
CA ASP A 169 -2.15 12.01 35.90
C ASP A 169 -1.92 11.21 34.62
N GLU A 170 -1.91 9.87 34.70
CA GLU A 170 -1.84 9.01 33.50
C GLU A 170 -3.08 9.16 32.63
N ARG A 171 -4.27 9.26 33.24
CA ARG A 171 -5.51 9.52 32.50
C ARG A 171 -5.45 10.85 31.75
N ARG A 172 -5.01 11.92 32.43
CA ARG A 172 -4.82 13.24 31.82
C ARG A 172 -3.78 13.23 30.71
N LYS A 173 -2.68 12.50 30.88
CA LYS A 173 -1.64 12.33 29.85
C LYS A 173 -2.20 11.61 28.62
N ARG A 174 -2.94 10.51 28.81
CA ARG A 174 -3.60 9.78 27.70
C ARG A 174 -4.62 10.64 26.97
N GLU A 175 -5.40 11.44 27.70
CA GLU A 175 -6.35 12.36 27.09
C GLU A 175 -5.65 13.44 26.24
N GLN A 176 -4.54 13.99 26.72
CA GLN A 176 -3.72 14.94 25.95
C GLN A 176 -3.12 14.30 24.70
N GLU A 177 -2.63 13.07 24.83
CA GLU A 177 -2.08 12.30 23.71
C GLU A 177 -3.16 11.96 22.68
N TRP A 178 -4.34 11.53 23.12
CA TRP A 178 -5.51 11.33 22.27
C TRP A 178 -5.88 12.59 21.50
N LYS A 179 -6.00 13.74 22.18
CA LYS A 179 -6.31 15.03 21.53
C LYS A 179 -5.27 15.43 20.50
N LYS A 180 -3.99 15.18 20.78
CA LYS A 180 -2.88 15.47 19.87
C LYS A 180 -2.95 14.60 18.61
N GLU A 181 -3.17 13.30 18.76
CA GLU A 181 -3.21 12.36 17.64
C GLU A 181 -4.49 12.56 16.81
N HIS A 182 -5.62 12.87 17.45
CA HIS A 182 -6.88 13.26 16.80
C HIS A 182 -6.69 14.52 15.95
N ALA A 183 -6.11 15.57 16.54
CA ALA A 183 -5.80 16.80 15.81
C ALA A 183 -4.81 16.57 14.66
N SER A 184 -3.83 15.67 14.83
CA SER A 184 -2.87 15.30 13.80
C SER A 184 -3.54 14.61 12.60
N ALA A 185 -4.38 13.60 12.86
CA ALA A 185 -5.12 12.88 11.83
C ALA A 185 -6.08 13.80 11.06
N LEU A 186 -6.86 14.63 11.76
CA LEU A 186 -7.74 15.61 11.12
C LEU A 186 -6.97 16.64 10.29
N LYS A 187 -5.80 17.09 10.78
CA LYS A 187 -4.95 17.99 10.00
C LYS A 187 -4.46 17.31 8.72
N ALA A 188 -4.02 16.06 8.78
CA ALA A 188 -3.55 15.33 7.61
C ALA A 188 -4.67 15.12 6.57
N LEU A 189 -5.89 14.78 7.00
CA LEU A 189 -7.05 14.71 6.10
C LEU A 189 -7.41 16.06 5.49
N LYS A 190 -7.35 17.15 6.25
CA LYS A 190 -7.59 18.50 5.73
C LYS A 190 -6.53 18.93 4.72
N ASP A 191 -5.27 18.63 4.99
CA ASP A 191 -4.16 18.87 4.04
C ASP A 191 -4.43 18.11 2.71
N LEU A 192 -4.93 16.86 2.78
CA LEU A 192 -5.34 16.07 1.61
C LEU A 192 -6.56 16.66 0.91
N GLU A 193 -7.62 17.02 1.63
CA GLU A 193 -8.84 17.61 1.08
C GLU A 193 -8.55 18.85 0.22
N VAL A 194 -7.73 19.77 0.73
CA VAL A 194 -7.29 20.98 0.01
C VAL A 194 -6.50 20.60 -1.24
N LEU A 195 -5.55 19.66 -1.12
CA LEU A 195 -4.76 19.17 -2.25
C LEU A 195 -5.66 18.61 -3.38
N HIS A 196 -6.64 17.78 -3.03
CA HIS A 196 -7.57 17.19 -4.00
C HIS A 196 -8.47 18.25 -4.63
N ALA A 197 -8.99 19.20 -3.84
CA ALA A 197 -9.82 20.30 -4.35
C ALA A 197 -9.06 21.21 -5.33
N ASP A 198 -7.83 21.58 -5.00
CA ASP A 198 -6.99 22.44 -5.86
C ASP A 198 -6.60 21.73 -7.16
N THR A 199 -6.32 20.43 -7.08
CA THR A 199 -5.96 19.62 -8.26
C THR A 199 -7.18 19.36 -9.14
N PHE A 200 -8.34 19.12 -8.53
CA PHE A 200 -9.61 19.02 -9.24
C PHE A 200 -9.88 20.30 -10.03
N ALA A 201 -9.79 21.47 -9.38
CA ALA A 201 -10.00 22.77 -10.03
C ALA A 201 -9.05 23.02 -11.21
N LEU A 202 -7.81 22.54 -11.14
CA LEU A 202 -6.85 22.61 -12.24
C LEU A 202 -7.31 21.80 -13.46
N SER A 203 -7.73 20.55 -13.25
CA SER A 203 -8.23 19.67 -14.32
C SER A 203 -9.57 20.15 -14.88
N ASP A 204 -10.49 20.59 -14.02
CA ASP A 204 -11.81 21.13 -14.39
C ASP A 204 -11.67 22.39 -15.24
N HIS A 205 -10.72 23.25 -14.89
CA HIS A 205 -10.42 24.44 -15.70
C HIS A 205 -10.04 24.07 -17.13
N LEU A 206 -9.34 22.96 -17.38
CA LEU A 206 -8.98 22.52 -18.73
C LEU A 206 -10.14 21.85 -19.48
N LEU A 207 -11.10 21.28 -18.75
CA LEU A 207 -12.30 20.63 -19.30
C LEU A 207 -13.47 21.59 -19.54
N ALA A 208 -13.45 22.79 -18.94
CA ALA A 208 -14.54 23.75 -19.02
C ALA A 208 -14.92 24.12 -20.47
N ASP A 209 -16.23 24.18 -20.73
CA ASP A 209 -16.77 24.56 -22.03
C ASP A 209 -16.24 25.93 -22.48
N GLY A 210 -15.86 26.03 -23.75
CA GLY A 210 -15.33 27.26 -24.35
C GLY A 210 -13.80 27.43 -24.23
N LYS A 211 -13.10 26.47 -23.60
CA LYS A 211 -11.65 26.45 -23.61
C LYS A 211 -11.08 25.92 -24.92
N PRO A 212 -10.17 26.66 -25.58
CA PRO A 212 -9.60 26.22 -26.84
C PRO A 212 -8.58 25.09 -26.67
N THR A 213 -8.14 24.74 -25.46
CA THR A 213 -7.01 23.80 -25.28
C THR A 213 -7.28 22.42 -25.86
N LEU A 214 -8.43 21.81 -25.52
CA LEU A 214 -8.82 20.53 -26.09
C LEU A 214 -9.29 20.70 -27.54
N THR A 215 -10.12 21.71 -27.85
CA THR A 215 -10.67 21.87 -29.21
C THR A 215 -9.63 22.23 -30.28
N ARG A 216 -8.58 22.99 -29.95
CA ARG A 216 -7.48 23.37 -30.85
C ARG A 216 -6.41 22.27 -30.92
N PHE A 217 -6.10 21.66 -29.78
CA PHE A 217 -5.10 20.60 -29.60
C PHE A 217 -3.78 20.84 -30.35
N SER A 218 -3.29 22.08 -30.32
CA SER A 218 -2.00 22.44 -30.91
C SER A 218 -0.84 21.79 -30.14
N SER A 219 0.37 21.78 -30.71
CA SER A 219 1.56 21.30 -29.99
C SER A 219 1.78 22.03 -28.66
N ALA A 220 1.49 23.33 -28.58
CA ALA A 220 1.54 24.09 -27.33
C ALA A 220 0.48 23.63 -26.31
N ASP A 221 -0.71 23.21 -26.78
CA ASP A 221 -1.77 22.66 -25.92
C ASP A 221 -1.37 21.27 -25.38
N GLN A 222 -0.74 20.44 -26.21
CA GLN A 222 -0.22 19.13 -25.82
C GLN A 222 0.84 19.28 -24.72
N SER A 223 1.81 20.17 -24.91
CA SER A 223 2.82 20.46 -23.88
C SER A 223 2.21 21.04 -22.59
N LEU A 224 1.18 21.89 -22.69
CA LEU A 224 0.45 22.40 -21.53
C LEU A 224 -0.28 21.28 -20.78
N LEU A 225 -0.91 20.36 -21.51
CA LEU A 225 -1.57 19.19 -20.93
C LEU A 225 -0.55 18.29 -20.24
N ALA A 226 0.57 17.96 -20.89
CA ALA A 226 1.62 17.12 -20.33
C ALA A 226 2.20 17.74 -19.05
N ALA A 227 2.47 19.05 -19.06
CA ALA A 227 2.90 19.79 -17.87
C ALA A 227 1.85 19.75 -16.75
N THR A 228 0.55 19.77 -17.10
CA THR A 228 -0.53 19.67 -16.12
C THR A 228 -0.60 18.28 -15.51
N PHE A 229 -0.54 17.20 -16.30
CA PHE A 229 -0.49 15.82 -15.79
C PHE A 229 0.73 15.61 -14.88
N GLU A 230 1.89 16.14 -15.27
CA GLU A 230 3.10 16.09 -14.44
C GLU A 230 2.93 16.86 -13.12
N GLN A 231 2.28 18.02 -13.15
CA GLN A 231 1.96 18.79 -11.95
C GLN A 231 0.98 18.03 -11.03
N ILE A 232 -0.08 17.42 -11.58
CA ILE A 232 -1.02 16.59 -10.83
C ILE A 232 -0.26 15.45 -10.15
N ARG A 233 0.55 14.71 -10.91
CA ARG A 233 1.38 13.61 -10.41
C ARG A 233 2.29 14.06 -9.27
N SER A 234 3.01 15.16 -9.44
CA SER A 234 3.96 15.69 -8.45
C SER A 234 3.27 16.12 -7.16
N ARG A 235 2.14 16.83 -7.26
CA ARG A 235 1.35 17.28 -6.10
C ARG A 235 0.85 16.12 -5.24
N HIS A 236 0.61 14.96 -5.86
CA HIS A 236 0.07 13.77 -5.22
C HIS A 236 1.13 12.76 -4.78
N ALA A 237 2.43 13.11 -4.87
CA ALA A 237 3.51 12.20 -4.50
C ALA A 237 3.46 11.75 -3.02
N SER A 238 3.02 12.63 -2.10
CA SER A 238 2.93 12.33 -0.66
C SER A 238 1.58 11.79 -0.20
N THR A 239 0.62 11.58 -1.10
CA THR A 239 -0.76 11.22 -0.73
C THR A 239 -0.83 9.90 0.04
N VAL A 240 -0.03 8.90 -0.35
CA VAL A 240 0.03 7.60 0.34
C VAL A 240 0.60 7.73 1.75
N GLU A 241 1.70 8.48 1.92
CA GLU A 241 2.31 8.72 3.24
C GLU A 241 1.34 9.45 4.17
N ASN A 242 0.67 10.50 3.67
CA ASN A 242 -0.34 11.24 4.41
C ASN A 242 -1.53 10.35 4.81
N MET A 243 -1.99 9.48 3.90
CA MET A 243 -3.07 8.55 4.22
C MET A 243 -2.65 7.51 5.26
N ALA A 244 -1.42 7.01 5.19
CA ALA A 244 -0.87 6.13 6.23
C ALA A 244 -0.84 6.81 7.59
N ASP A 245 -0.49 8.10 7.65
CA ASP A 245 -0.50 8.88 8.89
C ASP A 245 -1.91 9.03 9.48
N VAL A 246 -2.92 9.25 8.64
CA VAL A 246 -4.32 9.29 9.07
C VAL A 246 -4.74 7.94 9.66
N VAL A 247 -4.46 6.84 8.95
CA VAL A 247 -4.85 5.48 9.39
C VAL A 247 -4.13 5.08 10.68
N LEU A 248 -2.83 5.39 10.81
CA LEU A 248 -2.07 5.14 12.03
C LEU A 248 -2.63 5.96 13.21
N GLY A 249 -2.93 7.24 12.99
CA GLY A 249 -3.57 8.10 13.98
C GLY A 249 -4.92 7.55 14.42
N ALA A 250 -5.78 7.19 13.48
CA ALA A 250 -7.10 6.62 13.77
C ALA A 250 -7.02 5.31 14.56
N ARG A 251 -6.11 4.40 14.21
CA ARG A 251 -5.87 3.17 14.97
C ARG A 251 -5.38 3.44 16.39
N HIS A 252 -4.50 4.42 16.56
CA HIS A 252 -4.02 4.80 17.89
C HIS A 252 -5.15 5.36 18.77
N LEU A 253 -6.06 6.16 18.19
CA LEU A 253 -7.26 6.64 18.89
C LEU A 253 -8.17 5.49 19.32
N ALA A 254 -8.32 4.46 18.48
CA ALA A 254 -9.07 3.25 18.80
C ALA A 254 -8.49 2.52 20.03
N LEU A 255 -7.18 2.35 20.07
CA LEU A 255 -6.49 1.71 21.19
C LEU A 255 -6.65 2.51 22.50
N LEU A 256 -6.56 3.84 22.43
CA LEU A 256 -6.76 4.70 23.60
C LEU A 256 -8.21 4.69 24.12
N SER A 257 -9.19 4.51 23.24
CA SER A 257 -10.62 4.47 23.60
C SER A 257 -11.01 3.20 24.37
N ASN A 258 -10.47 2.05 23.95
CA ASN A 258 -10.83 0.74 24.51
C ASN A 258 -10.35 0.50 25.95
N HIS A 259 -9.47 1.35 26.49
CA HIS A 259 -8.87 1.19 27.82
C HIS A 259 -9.53 2.00 28.94
N ASN A 260 -10.79 2.43 28.80
CA ASN A 260 -11.57 2.90 29.94
C ASN A 260 -12.33 1.70 30.53
N PRO A 261 -11.80 1.01 31.57
CA PRO A 261 -12.61 0.05 32.32
C PRO A 261 -13.73 0.86 32.98
N THR A 262 -14.92 0.81 32.39
CA THR A 262 -16.14 1.16 33.10
C THR A 262 -16.16 0.26 34.31
N ARG A 263 -15.89 0.88 35.45
CA ARG A 263 -15.94 0.34 36.81
C ARG A 263 -17.25 -0.45 36.91
N THR A 264 -17.19 -1.75 36.63
CA THR A 264 -18.24 -2.69 36.96
C THR A 264 -18.29 -2.65 38.48
N GLY A 265 -19.21 -1.82 38.98
CA GLY A 265 -19.55 -1.80 40.38
C GLY A 265 -19.90 -3.22 40.75
N ASN A 266 -19.22 -3.73 41.78
CA ASN A 266 -19.35 -5.07 42.32
C ASN A 266 -20.70 -5.27 43.03
N ASP A 267 -21.76 -4.66 42.50
CA ASP A 267 -23.13 -4.82 42.98
C ASP A 267 -23.65 -6.08 42.30
N GLY A 268 -23.49 -7.22 42.99
CA GLY A 268 -23.70 -8.57 42.49
C GLY A 268 -25.13 -8.92 42.06
N HIS A 269 -25.62 -8.27 41.01
CA HIS A 269 -26.79 -8.70 40.28
C HIS A 269 -26.38 -9.22 38.90
N HIS A 270 -26.32 -10.55 38.80
CA HIS A 270 -26.43 -11.29 37.55
C HIS A 270 -27.75 -10.92 36.87
N ASP A 271 -27.70 -10.01 35.90
CA ASP A 271 -28.70 -9.94 34.84
C ASP A 271 -27.96 -10.12 33.52
N ASP A 272 -28.23 -11.24 32.85
CA ASP A 272 -27.59 -11.77 31.65
C ASP A 272 -27.91 -10.98 30.37
N ASN A 273 -27.83 -9.64 30.39
CA ASN A 273 -28.11 -8.83 29.21
C ASN A 273 -26.84 -8.59 28.38
N ASP A 274 -26.71 -9.35 27.30
CA ASP A 274 -25.66 -9.37 26.25
C ASP A 274 -25.52 -8.06 25.41
N ASP A 275 -25.95 -6.89 25.91
CA ASP A 275 -26.11 -5.68 25.08
C ASP A 275 -24.91 -4.69 25.09
N ASP A 276 -23.86 -4.93 25.87
CA ASP A 276 -22.76 -3.95 26.05
C ASP A 276 -21.64 -3.99 25.00
N ASP A 277 -21.68 -4.91 24.02
CA ASP A 277 -20.61 -5.10 23.04
C ASP A 277 -20.67 -4.16 21.81
N VAL A 278 -21.68 -3.31 21.71
CA VAL A 278 -21.97 -2.51 20.49
C VAL A 278 -21.00 -1.33 20.28
N ASN A 279 -20.37 -0.80 21.33
CA ASN A 279 -19.63 0.46 21.24
C ASN A 279 -18.16 0.33 20.78
N SER A 280 -17.55 -0.85 20.90
CA SER A 280 -16.16 -1.09 20.46
C SER A 280 -16.03 -1.23 18.92
N ASN A 281 -17.13 -1.58 18.25
CA ASN A 281 -17.21 -1.69 16.80
C ASN A 281 -17.21 -0.35 16.07
N ALA A 282 -17.64 0.74 16.73
CA ALA A 282 -17.76 2.06 16.10
C ALA A 282 -16.40 2.63 15.67
N VAL A 283 -15.39 2.65 16.55
CA VAL A 283 -14.06 3.20 16.18
C VAL A 283 -13.29 2.28 15.23
N ARG A 284 -13.55 0.97 15.28
CA ARG A 284 -13.04 0.00 14.30
C ARG A 284 -13.70 0.17 12.92
N SER A 285 -14.90 0.75 12.86
CA SER A 285 -15.63 1.15 11.66
C SER A 285 -15.23 2.54 11.13
N ILE A 286 -14.70 3.46 11.96
CA ILE A 286 -14.35 4.87 11.60
C ILE A 286 -13.34 5.00 10.44
N MET A 287 -12.60 3.94 10.10
CA MET A 287 -11.92 3.85 8.81
C MET A 287 -12.08 2.45 8.26
N GLU A 288 -13.25 2.17 7.69
CA GLU A 288 -13.46 0.93 6.95
C GLU A 288 -12.28 0.71 6.00
N GLU A 289 -11.64 -0.46 6.09
CA GLU A 289 -10.47 -0.79 5.26
C GLU A 289 -10.79 -0.57 3.78
N LYS A 290 -12.05 -0.80 3.40
CA LYS A 290 -12.61 -0.52 2.08
C LYS A 290 -12.54 0.95 1.66
N ALA A 291 -12.83 1.91 2.54
CA ALA A 291 -12.79 3.34 2.20
C ALA A 291 -11.35 3.80 1.88
N VAL A 292 -10.38 3.32 2.67
CA VAL A 292 -8.95 3.55 2.42
C VAL A 292 -8.52 2.85 1.13
N GLU A 293 -8.94 1.61 0.92
CA GLU A 293 -8.64 0.84 -0.29
C GLU A 293 -9.16 1.54 -1.55
N ASP A 294 -10.43 1.96 -1.54
CA ASP A 294 -11.07 2.66 -2.66
C ASP A 294 -10.43 4.04 -2.90
N PHE A 295 -9.99 4.73 -1.84
CA PHE A 295 -9.21 5.97 -1.98
C PHE A 295 -7.86 5.72 -2.68
N LEU A 296 -7.15 4.67 -2.28
CA LEU A 296 -5.84 4.32 -2.83
C LEU A 296 -5.93 3.79 -4.26
N LYS A 297 -6.97 3.04 -4.62
CA LYS A 297 -7.25 2.62 -5.99
C LYS A 297 -7.40 3.82 -6.93
N ASP A 298 -8.16 4.83 -6.50
CA ASP A 298 -8.26 6.08 -7.26
C ASP A 298 -6.92 6.80 -7.38
N ARG A 299 -6.12 6.80 -6.30
CA ARG A 299 -4.78 7.41 -6.30
C ARG A 299 -3.86 6.73 -7.31
N LEU A 300 -3.85 5.41 -7.35
CA LEU A 300 -3.06 4.62 -8.29
C LEU A 300 -3.54 4.80 -9.73
N GLY A 301 -4.87 4.85 -9.92
CA GLY A 301 -5.49 5.13 -11.21
C GLY A 301 -5.10 6.50 -11.78
N ILE A 302 -5.19 7.56 -10.96
CA ILE A 302 -4.75 8.91 -11.35
C ILE A 302 -3.28 8.90 -11.78
N GLN A 303 -2.41 8.26 -11.01
CA GLN A 303 -0.98 8.18 -11.34
C GLN A 303 -0.74 7.47 -12.66
N LEU A 304 -1.36 6.31 -12.89
CA LEU A 304 -1.18 5.59 -14.16
C LEU A 304 -1.67 6.41 -15.36
N LEU A 305 -2.82 7.08 -15.24
CA LEU A 305 -3.34 7.95 -16.31
C LEU A 305 -2.38 9.11 -16.62
N CYS A 306 -1.84 9.75 -15.58
CA CYS A 306 -0.84 10.82 -15.73
C CYS A 306 0.44 10.31 -16.38
N ASP A 307 1.01 9.22 -15.85
CA ASP A 307 2.23 8.61 -16.36
C ASP A 307 2.05 8.14 -17.81
N HIS A 308 0.86 7.64 -18.15
CA HIS A 308 0.54 7.20 -19.51
C HIS A 308 0.55 8.36 -20.49
N TYR A 309 -0.17 9.45 -20.21
CA TYR A 309 -0.20 10.61 -21.10
C TYR A 309 1.16 11.28 -21.23
N VAL A 310 1.88 11.50 -20.11
CA VAL A 310 3.21 12.10 -20.11
C VAL A 310 4.21 11.25 -20.90
N SER A 311 4.09 9.93 -20.84
CA SER A 311 4.93 9.03 -21.61
C SER A 311 4.62 9.08 -23.11
N MET A 312 3.33 9.16 -23.48
CA MET A 312 2.91 9.35 -24.88
C MET A 312 3.42 10.68 -25.47
N ASP A 313 3.32 11.77 -24.71
CA ASP A 313 3.83 13.09 -25.11
C ASP A 313 5.35 13.07 -25.37
N LYS A 314 6.09 12.24 -24.60
CA LYS A 314 7.52 11.97 -24.80
C LYS A 314 7.82 11.02 -25.97
N GLY A 315 6.81 10.60 -26.73
CA GLY A 315 6.96 9.71 -27.89
C GLY A 315 7.04 8.22 -27.56
N LYS A 316 6.72 7.78 -26.34
CA LYS A 316 6.66 6.34 -26.01
C LYS A 316 5.37 5.72 -26.56
N VAL A 317 5.52 4.70 -27.40
CA VAL A 317 4.44 4.05 -28.16
C VAL A 317 3.30 3.50 -27.27
N GLY A 318 3.62 2.86 -26.14
CA GLY A 318 2.63 2.32 -25.19
C GLY A 318 2.25 3.26 -24.05
N GLY A 319 2.75 4.50 -24.06
CA GLY A 319 2.61 5.42 -22.93
C GLY A 319 3.18 4.79 -21.65
N GLY A 320 2.31 4.59 -20.66
CA GLY A 320 2.62 3.98 -19.36
C GLY A 320 2.52 2.45 -19.32
N VAL A 321 2.11 1.83 -20.44
CA VAL A 321 2.05 0.37 -20.61
C VAL A 321 3.23 -0.06 -21.46
N SER A 322 3.96 -1.07 -20.99
CA SER A 322 5.07 -1.67 -21.73
C SER A 322 4.53 -2.90 -22.46
N VAL A 323 4.55 -2.84 -23.79
CA VAL A 323 4.19 -3.95 -24.69
C VAL A 323 5.45 -4.77 -24.94
N GLU A 324 5.32 -6.10 -25.07
CA GLU A 324 6.45 -7.03 -25.26
C GLU A 324 7.58 -6.84 -24.23
N CYS A 325 7.23 -6.50 -22.98
CA CYS A 325 8.20 -6.23 -21.95
C CYS A 325 8.90 -7.53 -21.55
N SER A 326 10.24 -7.53 -21.64
CA SER A 326 11.09 -8.56 -21.04
C SER A 326 10.81 -8.65 -19.54
N LEU A 327 10.27 -9.78 -19.07
CA LEU A 327 10.09 -9.99 -17.64
C LEU A 327 11.44 -10.22 -16.94
N LYS A 328 12.40 -10.82 -17.63
CA LYS A 328 13.77 -11.02 -17.14
C LYS A 328 14.44 -9.69 -16.76
N ASP A 329 14.29 -8.66 -17.60
CA ASP A 329 14.81 -7.32 -17.31
C ASP A 329 14.17 -6.71 -16.05
N VAL A 330 12.84 -6.78 -15.94
CA VAL A 330 12.10 -6.23 -14.79
C VAL A 330 12.52 -6.93 -13.49
N VAL A 331 12.69 -8.24 -13.55
CA VAL A 331 13.14 -9.05 -12.41
C VAL A 331 14.58 -8.70 -12.04
N THR A 332 15.46 -8.57 -13.01
CA THR A 332 16.87 -8.23 -12.78
C THR A 332 17.00 -6.86 -12.11
N ASP A 333 16.28 -5.85 -12.62
CA ASP A 333 16.24 -4.51 -12.02
C ASP A 333 15.74 -4.57 -10.57
N ALA A 334 14.66 -5.31 -10.31
CA ALA A 334 14.09 -5.44 -8.97
C ALA A 334 15.03 -6.17 -7.99
N VAL A 335 15.72 -7.21 -8.44
CA VAL A 335 16.72 -7.93 -7.63
C VAL A 335 17.88 -7.03 -7.26
N ILE A 336 18.42 -6.27 -8.22
CA ILE A 336 19.53 -5.32 -7.98
C ILE A 336 19.10 -4.29 -6.94
N GLU A 337 17.94 -3.65 -7.11
CA GLU A 337 17.43 -2.65 -6.19
C GLU A 337 17.20 -3.21 -4.79
N SER A 338 16.53 -4.37 -4.67
CA SER A 338 16.28 -5.01 -3.37
C SER A 338 17.56 -5.42 -2.65
N LYS A 339 18.57 -5.95 -3.38
CA LYS A 339 19.89 -6.27 -2.83
C LYS A 339 20.59 -5.01 -2.31
N MET A 340 20.61 -3.93 -3.08
CA MET A 340 21.19 -2.65 -2.65
C MET A 340 20.53 -2.12 -1.38
N LEU A 341 19.20 -2.20 -1.29
CA LEU A 341 18.47 -1.78 -0.08
C LEU A 341 18.77 -2.69 1.12
N CYS A 342 18.88 -4.00 0.91
CA CYS A 342 19.19 -4.98 1.95
C CYS A 342 20.61 -4.78 2.49
N ASP A 343 21.60 -4.70 1.60
CA ASP A 343 23.00 -4.45 1.94
C ASP A 343 23.17 -3.10 2.66
N ALA A 344 22.52 -2.04 2.17
CA ALA A 344 22.61 -0.74 2.81
C ALA A 344 22.03 -0.71 4.24
N ASN A 345 21.02 -1.54 4.54
CA ASN A 345 20.38 -1.62 5.85
C ASN A 345 21.06 -2.62 6.80
N PHE A 346 21.62 -3.71 6.27
CA PHE A 346 22.09 -4.85 7.06
C PHE A 346 23.57 -5.17 6.89
N GLY A 347 24.26 -4.53 5.95
CA GLY A 347 25.66 -4.82 5.59
C GLY A 347 25.85 -6.16 4.87
N ILE A 348 24.75 -6.82 4.53
CA ILE A 348 24.71 -8.10 3.81
C ILE A 348 23.35 -8.23 3.12
N ALA A 349 23.34 -8.85 1.95
CA ALA A 349 22.13 -9.23 1.23
C ALA A 349 22.21 -10.71 0.83
N PRO A 350 21.13 -11.49 0.97
CA PRO A 350 21.08 -12.85 0.44
C PRO A 350 21.19 -12.85 -1.09
N GLU A 351 21.73 -13.93 -1.65
CA GLU A 351 21.69 -14.14 -3.08
C GLU A 351 20.25 -14.45 -3.54
N VAL A 352 19.94 -14.07 -4.79
CA VAL A 352 18.64 -14.37 -5.40
C VAL A 352 18.86 -15.29 -6.59
N GLN A 353 18.35 -16.50 -6.49
CA GLN A 353 18.38 -17.48 -7.56
C GLN A 353 17.11 -17.34 -8.40
N VAL A 354 17.24 -16.89 -9.64
CA VAL A 354 16.11 -16.73 -10.57
C VAL A 354 16.00 -18.00 -11.42
N VAL A 355 14.86 -18.67 -11.36
CA VAL A 355 14.56 -19.90 -12.09
C VAL A 355 13.38 -19.63 -13.02
N ILE A 356 13.61 -19.66 -14.33
CA ILE A 356 12.56 -19.50 -15.34
C ILE A 356 12.21 -20.87 -15.91
N ILE A 357 10.93 -21.25 -15.84
CA ILE A 357 10.42 -22.54 -16.32
C ILE A 357 9.59 -22.29 -17.58
N HIS A 358 10.15 -22.70 -18.73
CA HIS A 358 9.46 -22.68 -20.02
C HIS A 358 8.52 -23.89 -20.12
N GLY A 359 7.21 -23.62 -20.12
CA GLY A 359 6.19 -24.66 -20.17
C GLY A 359 5.62 -24.82 -21.57
N ASP A 360 5.95 -25.93 -22.24
CA ASP A 360 5.07 -26.54 -23.24
C ASP A 360 5.20 -28.08 -23.26
N THR A 361 5.42 -28.71 -22.10
CA THR A 361 5.39 -30.18 -21.97
C THR A 361 3.95 -30.70 -21.87
N ARG A 362 3.04 -30.21 -22.71
CA ARG A 362 1.75 -30.85 -22.93
C ARG A 362 1.98 -32.12 -23.76
N GLY A 363 2.32 -33.23 -23.09
CA GLY A 363 2.07 -34.56 -23.64
C GLY A 363 3.28 -35.44 -24.01
N SER A 364 4.48 -35.18 -23.51
CA SER A 364 5.45 -36.27 -23.36
C SER A 364 5.44 -36.70 -21.90
N ASP A 365 5.21 -37.99 -21.65
CA ASP A 365 5.46 -38.64 -20.36
C ASP A 365 6.95 -38.48 -20.03
N VAL A 366 7.34 -37.30 -19.54
CA VAL A 366 8.64 -37.08 -18.94
C VAL A 366 8.52 -37.73 -17.58
N SER A 367 8.91 -39.00 -17.51
CA SER A 367 9.20 -39.66 -16.25
C SER A 367 10.09 -38.71 -15.43
N VAL A 368 9.59 -38.27 -14.28
CA VAL A 368 10.23 -37.37 -13.29
C VAL A 368 11.38 -38.12 -12.59
N GLY A 369 12.21 -38.81 -13.37
CA GLY A 369 13.22 -39.78 -12.91
C GLY A 369 14.66 -39.29 -13.05
N SER A 370 14.93 -38.15 -13.67
CA SER A 370 16.31 -37.63 -13.77
C SER A 370 16.35 -36.12 -14.04
N VAL A 371 16.03 -35.31 -13.03
CA VAL A 371 16.24 -33.84 -13.04
C VAL A 371 17.70 -33.55 -12.65
N GLY A 372 18.63 -34.10 -13.42
CA GLY A 372 20.07 -34.00 -13.21
C GLY A 372 20.79 -33.03 -14.16
N ASP A 373 20.17 -32.63 -15.27
CA ASP A 373 20.74 -31.63 -16.17
C ASP A 373 20.18 -30.25 -15.80
N VAL A 374 20.87 -29.58 -14.87
CA VAL A 374 20.89 -28.12 -14.84
C VAL A 374 21.44 -27.71 -16.20
N VAL A 375 20.55 -27.28 -17.10
CA VAL A 375 20.94 -26.63 -18.33
C VAL A 375 21.69 -25.37 -17.91
N GLU A 376 23.03 -25.43 -17.92
CA GLU A 376 23.88 -24.24 -17.96
C GLU A 376 23.31 -23.30 -19.03
N MET A 377 23.28 -22.00 -18.73
CA MET A 377 22.75 -20.89 -19.56
C MET A 377 23.43 -20.77 -20.95
N GLY A 378 23.37 -21.82 -21.77
CA GLY A 378 24.10 -21.98 -23.03
C GLY A 378 23.21 -22.28 -24.23
N LYS A 379 21.89 -22.43 -24.04
CA LYS A 379 20.91 -22.33 -25.13
C LYS A 379 20.16 -21.03 -24.91
N GLU A 380 20.15 -20.19 -25.95
CA GLU A 380 19.52 -18.86 -26.00
C GLU A 380 18.28 -18.82 -25.09
N ASP A 381 18.43 -18.22 -23.91
CA ASP A 381 17.37 -18.11 -22.90
C ASP A 381 16.16 -17.48 -23.59
N GLU A 382 15.10 -18.26 -23.82
CA GLU A 382 13.84 -17.69 -24.26
C GLU A 382 13.39 -16.72 -23.17
N ASP A 383 13.26 -15.44 -23.48
CA ASP A 383 12.76 -14.47 -22.52
C ASP A 383 11.23 -14.47 -22.53
N ILE A 384 10.62 -14.29 -21.35
CA ILE A 384 9.17 -14.17 -21.25
C ILE A 384 8.79 -12.71 -21.53
N HIS A 385 8.35 -12.45 -22.74
CA HIS A 385 7.78 -11.16 -23.13
C HIS A 385 6.31 -11.07 -22.74
N VAL A 386 5.91 -9.99 -22.05
CA VAL A 386 4.54 -9.78 -21.59
C VAL A 386 4.14 -8.30 -21.66
N THR A 387 2.87 -8.03 -21.95
CA THR A 387 2.32 -6.67 -21.85
C THR A 387 1.95 -6.36 -20.40
N LEU A 388 2.65 -5.39 -19.79
CA LEU A 388 2.48 -5.06 -18.36
C LEU A 388 2.70 -3.58 -18.06
N ILE A 389 2.35 -3.16 -16.84
CA ILE A 389 2.70 -1.84 -16.30
C ILE A 389 4.04 -1.99 -15.57
N ARG A 390 5.16 -1.80 -16.29
CA ARG A 390 6.52 -2.08 -15.78
C ARG A 390 6.79 -1.49 -14.39
N PRO A 391 6.46 -0.21 -14.10
CA PRO A 391 6.69 0.36 -12.77
C PRO A 391 5.92 -0.34 -11.64
N TRP A 392 4.74 -0.90 -11.90
CA TRP A 392 3.92 -1.58 -10.89
C TRP A 392 4.45 -2.98 -10.57
N VAL A 393 4.84 -3.73 -11.61
CA VAL A 393 5.44 -5.06 -11.44
C VAL A 393 6.79 -4.94 -10.76
N HIS A 394 7.62 -3.97 -11.18
CA HIS A 394 8.89 -3.65 -10.54
C HIS A 394 8.70 -3.31 -9.05
N HIS A 395 7.78 -2.40 -8.71
CA HIS A 395 7.49 -2.04 -7.32
C HIS A 395 7.08 -3.27 -6.47
N CYS A 396 6.19 -4.10 -7.01
CA CYS A 396 5.72 -5.32 -6.36
C CYS A 396 6.88 -6.29 -6.07
N LEU A 397 7.72 -6.56 -7.08
CA LEU A 397 8.90 -7.41 -6.92
C LEU A 397 9.87 -6.84 -5.90
N VAL A 398 10.16 -5.54 -5.94
CA VAL A 398 11.07 -4.89 -4.97
C VAL A 398 10.57 -5.05 -3.55
N GLU A 399 9.29 -4.77 -3.28
CA GLU A 399 8.70 -4.88 -1.94
C GLU A 399 8.69 -6.32 -1.42
N LEU A 400 8.36 -7.30 -2.27
CA LEU A 400 8.36 -8.71 -1.88
C LEU A 400 9.78 -9.26 -1.66
N LEU A 401 10.73 -8.94 -2.55
CA LEU A 401 12.14 -9.30 -2.40
C LEU A 401 12.77 -8.65 -1.17
N LYS A 402 12.47 -7.38 -0.88
CA LYS A 402 12.91 -6.71 0.35
C LYS A 402 12.44 -7.48 1.59
N ASN A 403 11.17 -7.88 1.63
CA ASN A 403 10.60 -8.63 2.75
C ASN A 403 11.25 -10.02 2.89
N ALA A 404 11.41 -10.74 1.79
CA ALA A 404 12.07 -12.05 1.73
C ALA A 404 13.53 -12.00 2.21
N MET A 405 14.31 -11.04 1.70
CA MET A 405 15.70 -10.86 2.09
C MET A 405 15.83 -10.47 3.57
N THR A 406 14.97 -9.55 4.02
CA THR A 406 14.93 -9.13 5.43
C THR A 406 14.60 -10.28 6.36
N SER A 407 13.64 -11.12 5.98
CA SER A 407 13.26 -12.33 6.70
C SER A 407 14.45 -13.28 6.83
N SER A 408 15.21 -13.46 5.75
CA SER A 408 16.38 -14.33 5.67
C SER A 408 17.54 -13.82 6.54
N VAL A 409 17.88 -12.52 6.46
CA VAL A 409 18.90 -11.90 7.31
C VAL A 409 18.52 -11.97 8.80
N LYS A 410 17.27 -11.67 9.13
CA LYS A 410 16.78 -11.74 10.52
C LYS A 410 16.83 -13.15 11.09
N LYS A 411 16.72 -14.21 10.28
CA LYS A 411 16.84 -15.59 10.75
C LYS A 411 18.24 -15.86 11.31
N VAL A 412 19.27 -15.48 10.56
CA VAL A 412 20.68 -15.64 10.98
C VAL A 412 20.98 -14.81 12.23
N TRP A 413 20.50 -13.56 12.28
CA TRP A 413 20.73 -12.70 13.45
C TRP A 413 19.91 -13.08 14.68
N GLY A 414 18.69 -13.59 14.49
CA GLY A 414 17.80 -14.01 15.57
C GLY A 414 18.27 -15.27 16.28
N GLY A 415 18.89 -16.21 15.55
CA GLY A 415 19.45 -17.44 16.11
C GLY A 415 20.56 -17.19 17.15
N ASN A 416 21.30 -16.09 17.01
CA ASN A 416 22.46 -15.79 17.86
C ASN A 416 22.13 -15.12 19.21
N ARG A 417 20.87 -14.80 19.52
CA ARG A 417 20.54 -14.08 20.78
C ARG A 417 20.47 -14.97 22.03
N LYS A 418 20.42 -16.30 21.88
CA LYS A 418 20.29 -17.22 23.02
C LYS A 418 21.62 -17.83 23.49
N SER A 419 22.71 -17.67 22.74
CA SER A 419 24.06 -18.08 23.15
C SER A 419 24.91 -16.83 23.42
N SER A 420 25.86 -16.97 24.35
CA SER A 420 26.62 -15.90 25.01
C SER A 420 27.17 -14.78 24.10
N VAL A 421 27.39 -13.62 24.72
CA VAL A 421 27.93 -12.34 24.16
C VAL A 421 29.13 -12.49 23.20
N ASP A 422 29.85 -13.61 23.26
CA ASP A 422 31.01 -13.89 22.41
C ASP A 422 30.67 -14.40 20.98
N ALA A 423 29.42 -14.81 20.71
CA ALA A 423 29.05 -15.45 19.43
C ALA A 423 28.89 -14.48 18.23
N ILE A 424 28.85 -13.17 18.47
CA ILE A 424 28.61 -12.17 17.40
C ILE A 424 29.86 -11.96 16.52
N SER A 425 31.06 -12.20 17.05
CA SER A 425 32.31 -11.95 16.31
C SER A 425 32.71 -13.06 15.34
N ASN A 426 32.13 -14.26 15.45
CA ASN A 426 32.59 -15.46 14.70
C ASN A 426 31.53 -16.12 13.81
N SER A 427 30.29 -15.61 13.76
CA SER A 427 29.28 -16.20 12.87
C SER A 427 29.49 -15.70 11.43
N THR A 428 30.25 -16.47 10.64
CA THR A 428 30.40 -16.31 9.19
C THR A 428 29.20 -16.85 8.41
N ALA A 429 28.08 -17.16 9.08
CA ALA A 429 26.91 -17.72 8.46
C ALA A 429 26.28 -16.70 7.51
N LEU A 430 26.28 -17.00 6.22
CA LEU A 430 25.57 -16.21 5.21
C LEU A 430 24.06 -16.41 5.37
N PRO A 431 23.24 -15.39 5.10
CA PRO A 431 21.79 -15.56 5.08
C PRO A 431 21.38 -16.54 3.96
N PRO A 432 20.32 -17.33 4.17
CA PRO A 432 19.88 -18.26 3.15
C PRO A 432 19.38 -17.52 1.91
N ASP A 433 19.66 -18.09 0.74
CA ASP A 433 19.25 -17.53 -0.55
C ASP A 433 17.73 -17.41 -0.68
N VAL A 434 17.31 -16.43 -1.47
CA VAL A 434 15.92 -16.25 -1.91
C VAL A 434 15.79 -16.87 -3.30
N ILE A 435 14.77 -17.70 -3.50
CA ILE A 435 14.51 -18.33 -4.80
C ILE A 435 13.34 -17.60 -5.45
N LEU A 436 13.49 -17.16 -6.70
CA LEU A 436 12.43 -16.57 -7.51
C LEU A 436 12.12 -17.50 -8.68
N VAL A 437 10.98 -18.17 -8.63
CA VAL A 437 10.52 -19.07 -9.71
C VAL A 437 9.52 -18.33 -10.59
N ILE A 438 9.75 -18.33 -11.90
CA ILE A 438 8.87 -17.71 -12.89
C ILE A 438 8.37 -18.81 -13.83
N ARG A 439 7.05 -18.96 -13.94
CA ARG A 439 6.44 -19.96 -14.82
C ARG A 439 5.08 -19.52 -15.34
N ARG A 440 4.68 -19.97 -16.52
CA ARG A 440 3.29 -19.87 -16.98
C ARG A 440 2.43 -20.87 -16.20
N THR A 441 1.20 -20.50 -15.86
CA THR A 441 0.21 -21.43 -15.31
C THR A 441 -0.22 -22.45 -16.36
N GLU A 442 -0.74 -23.60 -15.94
CA GLU A 442 -1.15 -24.70 -16.84
C GLU A 442 -2.24 -24.29 -17.83
N ASP A 443 -3.10 -23.36 -17.43
CA ASP A 443 -4.15 -22.78 -18.26
C ASP A 443 -3.64 -21.65 -19.18
N GLY A 444 -2.36 -21.28 -19.07
CA GLY A 444 -1.73 -20.20 -19.84
C GLY A 444 -2.22 -18.80 -19.47
N LYS A 445 -3.13 -18.65 -18.50
CA LYS A 445 -3.78 -17.37 -18.19
C LYS A 445 -2.91 -16.42 -17.37
N TYR A 446 -1.93 -16.95 -16.63
CA TYR A 446 -1.06 -16.14 -15.79
C TYR A 446 0.40 -16.54 -15.93
N ILE A 447 1.28 -15.57 -15.75
CA ILE A 447 2.66 -15.78 -15.36
C ILE A 447 2.68 -15.72 -13.83
N LYS A 448 3.10 -16.82 -13.21
CA LYS A 448 3.27 -16.96 -11.78
C LYS A 448 4.72 -16.63 -11.42
N CYS A 449 4.92 -15.64 -10.55
CA CYS A 449 6.23 -15.33 -9.96
C CYS A 449 6.21 -15.70 -8.47
N GLU A 450 6.95 -16.73 -8.07
CA GLU A 450 6.99 -17.26 -6.70
C GLU A 450 8.31 -16.85 -6.04
N ILE A 451 8.25 -15.94 -5.06
CA ILE A 451 9.38 -15.50 -4.24
C ILE A 451 9.38 -16.32 -2.96
N ILE A 452 10.41 -17.15 -2.81
CA ILE A 452 10.51 -18.18 -1.78
C ILE A 452 11.68 -17.83 -0.86
N ASP A 453 11.41 -17.47 0.39
CA ASP A 453 12.43 -17.19 1.40
C ASP A 453 12.51 -18.30 2.46
N ARG A 454 13.71 -18.63 2.93
CA ARG A 454 13.92 -19.55 4.07
C ARG A 454 14.14 -18.79 5.38
N GLY A 455 13.54 -17.62 5.51
CA GLY A 455 13.75 -16.74 6.65
C GLY A 455 12.89 -17.09 7.86
N ILE A 456 12.54 -16.09 8.66
CA ILE A 456 11.76 -16.29 9.90
C ILE A 456 10.29 -16.68 9.63
N GLY A 457 9.81 -16.50 8.39
CA GLY A 457 8.43 -16.72 7.98
C GLY A 457 7.45 -15.70 8.61
N LEU A 458 6.16 -15.92 8.41
CA LEU A 458 5.08 -15.16 9.04
C LEU A 458 4.81 -15.69 10.46
N ARG A 459 5.80 -15.69 11.36
CA ARG A 459 5.57 -16.16 12.72
C ARG A 459 4.74 -15.14 13.52
N GLY A 460 3.70 -15.64 14.18
CA GLY A 460 2.78 -14.86 15.03
C GLY A 460 3.42 -14.35 16.32
N SER A 461 4.73 -14.49 16.51
CA SER A 461 5.42 -14.09 17.74
C SER A 461 5.46 -12.56 17.97
N CYS A 462 5.09 -11.75 16.98
CA CYS A 462 4.81 -10.31 17.16
C CYS A 462 3.33 -10.01 17.44
N LEU A 463 2.50 -11.05 17.61
CA LEU A 463 1.06 -10.98 17.89
C LEU A 463 0.65 -11.57 19.23
N HIS A 464 1.57 -12.19 19.97
CA HIS A 464 1.40 -12.16 21.42
C HIS A 464 1.56 -10.71 21.84
N ASP A 465 0.42 -10.03 21.96
CA ASP A 465 0.29 -8.92 22.88
C ASP A 465 0.87 -9.46 24.20
N PRO A 466 2.02 -8.94 24.67
CA PRO A 466 2.65 -9.43 25.90
C PRO A 466 1.78 -9.14 27.14
N ASN A 467 0.58 -8.60 26.96
CA ASN A 467 -0.44 -8.39 28.00
C ASN A 467 -1.51 -9.48 28.02
N HIS A 468 -1.49 -10.42 27.06
CA HIS A 468 -2.27 -11.65 27.14
C HIS A 468 -1.37 -12.78 27.70
N ASP A 469 -0.76 -12.52 28.85
CA ASP A 469 -0.01 -13.50 29.67
C ASP A 469 -0.95 -14.51 30.36
N ASP A 470 -2.26 -14.44 30.12
CA ASP A 470 -3.14 -15.55 30.43
C ASP A 470 -2.79 -16.69 29.48
N GLU A 471 -1.95 -17.60 29.98
CA GLU A 471 -1.94 -19.02 29.66
C GLU A 471 -3.36 -19.58 29.85
N HIS A 472 -4.30 -19.17 29.01
CA HIS A 472 -5.36 -20.05 28.59
C HIS A 472 -4.65 -21.14 27.78
N LYS A 473 -4.05 -22.10 28.51
CA LYS A 473 -4.00 -23.46 28.05
C LYS A 473 -5.43 -23.79 27.66
N VAL A 474 -5.72 -23.69 26.37
CA VAL A 474 -6.89 -24.32 25.77
C VAL A 474 -6.61 -25.81 25.92
N GLU A 475 -6.83 -26.34 27.12
CA GLU A 475 -6.72 -27.76 27.40
C GLU A 475 -7.83 -28.46 26.62
N GLY A 476 -7.41 -29.10 25.53
CA GLY A 476 -8.02 -30.32 25.00
C GLY A 476 -9.52 -30.27 24.77
N LYS A 477 -9.92 -29.72 23.63
CA LYS A 477 -11.03 -30.30 22.87
C LYS A 477 -10.55 -30.54 21.45
N ASP A 478 -10.54 -31.81 21.08
CA ASP A 478 -10.01 -32.39 19.83
C ASP A 478 -10.64 -31.76 18.58
N GLY A 479 -10.09 -30.64 18.12
CA GLY A 479 -10.56 -29.89 16.96
C GLY A 479 -9.41 -29.49 16.05
N ASP A 480 -9.04 -30.36 15.11
CA ASP A 480 -7.95 -30.19 14.13
C ASP A 480 -8.19 -29.06 13.09
N SER A 481 -9.19 -28.17 13.29
CA SER A 481 -9.68 -27.23 12.27
C SER A 481 -9.15 -25.79 12.37
N ASP A 482 -8.48 -25.38 13.45
CA ASP A 482 -8.31 -23.94 13.73
C ASP A 482 -6.96 -23.32 13.33
N SER A 483 -5.89 -24.11 13.19
CA SER A 483 -4.54 -23.59 12.88
C SER A 483 -4.44 -22.94 11.49
N ASN A 484 -5.10 -23.51 10.48
CA ASN A 484 -5.13 -22.95 9.12
C ASN A 484 -5.91 -21.62 9.07
N THR A 485 -6.96 -21.48 9.89
CA THR A 485 -7.75 -20.25 9.96
C THR A 485 -6.91 -19.10 10.52
N GLU A 486 -6.15 -19.34 11.58
CA GLU A 486 -5.27 -18.34 12.18
C GLU A 486 -4.19 -17.87 11.19
N ILE A 487 -3.54 -18.80 10.49
CA ILE A 487 -2.52 -18.49 9.48
C ILE A 487 -3.11 -17.61 8.36
N LYS A 488 -4.31 -17.96 7.87
CA LYS A 488 -5.01 -17.18 6.85
C LYS A 488 -5.33 -15.76 7.34
N VAL A 489 -5.80 -15.62 8.58
CA VAL A 489 -6.06 -14.30 9.19
C VAL A 489 -4.77 -13.48 9.30
N MET A 490 -3.65 -14.11 9.65
CA MET A 490 -2.35 -13.44 9.69
C MET A 490 -1.87 -12.97 8.32
N MET A 491 -2.05 -13.79 7.28
CA MET A 491 -1.71 -13.43 5.90
C MET A 491 -2.54 -12.23 5.42
N GLU A 492 -3.86 -12.27 5.65
CA GLU A 492 -4.73 -11.13 5.30
C GLU A 492 -4.37 -9.88 6.12
N ARG A 493 -3.95 -10.04 7.37
CA ARG A 493 -3.44 -8.93 8.17
C ARG A 493 -2.16 -8.32 7.59
N ALA A 494 -1.29 -9.11 6.95
CA ALA A 494 -0.09 -8.58 6.29
C ALA A 494 -0.42 -7.66 5.11
N PHE A 495 -1.61 -7.81 4.51
CA PHE A 495 -2.13 -6.92 3.47
C PHE A 495 -2.90 -5.73 4.00
N ARG A 496 -3.05 -5.55 5.32
CA ARG A 496 -3.74 -4.36 5.85
C ARG A 496 -2.90 -3.10 5.70
N PHE A 497 -3.51 -2.07 5.11
CA PHE A 497 -2.85 -0.80 4.88
C PHE A 497 -2.33 -0.20 6.18
N ALA A 498 -1.08 0.27 6.16
CA ALA A 498 -0.39 0.86 7.30
C ALA A 498 -0.34 -0.03 8.55
N SER A 499 -0.42 -1.35 8.38
CA SER A 499 -0.29 -2.33 9.47
C SER A 499 1.14 -2.83 9.52
N SER A 500 2.05 -2.00 10.07
CA SER A 500 3.45 -2.43 10.24
C SER A 500 3.66 -3.15 11.57
N SER A 501 4.48 -4.20 11.55
CA SER A 501 5.01 -4.84 12.77
C SER A 501 6.15 -4.03 13.40
N SER A 502 6.71 -3.05 12.68
CA SER A 502 7.72 -2.14 13.26
C SER A 502 7.02 -1.09 14.11
N GLN A 503 7.05 -1.28 15.44
CA GLN A 503 6.54 -0.31 16.42
C GLN A 503 7.22 1.07 16.35
N ARG A 504 8.40 1.16 15.72
CA ARG A 504 9.12 2.42 15.54
C ARG A 504 8.87 2.99 14.16
N ARG A 505 8.10 4.09 14.13
CA ARG A 505 8.03 4.97 12.97
C ARG A 505 9.39 5.64 12.80
N TRP A 506 9.99 5.48 11.63
CA TRP A 506 11.26 6.11 11.32
C TRP A 506 11.10 7.62 11.21
N ASP A 507 11.87 8.37 12.00
CA ASP A 507 11.85 9.83 11.98
C ASP A 507 12.80 10.33 10.89
N ARG A 508 12.23 10.75 9.77
CA ARG A 508 12.95 11.18 8.56
C ARG A 508 13.94 12.34 8.83
N LEU A 509 13.79 13.04 9.96
CA LEU A 509 14.61 14.20 10.32
C LEU A 509 15.84 13.86 11.15
N ASP A 510 15.81 12.82 11.97
CA ASP A 510 16.96 12.44 12.80
C ASP A 510 18.08 11.81 11.95
N GLU A 511 17.74 11.15 10.84
CA GLU A 511 18.73 10.49 9.96
C GLU A 511 19.07 11.28 8.68
N GLN A 512 18.42 12.42 8.43
CA GLN A 512 18.79 13.35 7.34
C GLN A 512 20.17 14.02 7.55
N GLN A 513 20.81 13.83 8.70
CA GLN A 513 22.17 14.33 8.96
C GLN A 513 23.28 13.44 8.37
N SER A 514 22.96 12.19 7.98
CA SER A 514 23.87 11.33 7.23
C SER A 514 23.59 11.48 5.73
N TYR A 515 24.56 12.00 4.98
CA TYR A 515 24.50 12.38 3.56
C TYR A 515 24.13 11.26 2.55
N ALA A 516 23.68 10.09 3.00
CA ALA A 516 23.18 9.04 2.14
C ALA A 516 21.66 9.12 2.04
N MET A 517 21.17 9.72 0.95
CA MET A 517 19.79 9.57 0.44
C MET A 517 19.39 8.09 0.13
N VAL A 518 20.21 7.12 0.58
CA VAL A 518 20.32 5.71 0.14
C VAL A 518 19.87 4.73 1.23
N ARG A 519 19.36 5.18 2.38
CA ARG A 519 18.93 4.27 3.46
C ARG A 519 17.57 4.65 4.02
N SER A 520 16.53 4.60 3.19
CA SER A 520 15.20 4.39 3.77
C SER A 520 15.27 3.07 4.54
N PRO A 521 14.79 3.01 5.79
CA PRO A 521 14.74 1.78 6.54
C PRO A 521 13.92 0.79 5.72
N ILE A 522 14.41 -0.44 5.66
CA ILE A 522 13.71 -1.51 4.94
C ILE A 522 12.30 -1.73 5.51
N ALA A 523 12.14 -1.56 6.83
CA ALA A 523 10.85 -1.57 7.49
C ALA A 523 10.19 -0.18 7.37
N SER A 524 9.13 -0.11 6.57
CA SER A 524 8.40 1.13 6.28
C SER A 524 7.08 1.24 7.07
N LEU A 525 6.22 2.18 6.67
CA LEU A 525 4.89 2.42 7.23
C LEU A 525 3.93 1.20 7.15
N GLY A 526 4.32 0.08 6.55
CA GLY A 526 3.46 -1.09 6.38
C GLY A 526 2.45 -0.92 5.24
N VAL A 527 2.87 -0.28 4.15
CA VAL A 527 2.01 -0.01 2.98
C VAL A 527 2.40 -0.83 1.74
N GLY A 528 3.64 -1.35 1.68
CA GLY A 528 4.20 -1.98 0.48
C GLY A 528 3.40 -3.19 -0.02
N LEU A 529 3.12 -4.15 0.87
CA LEU A 529 2.35 -5.35 0.52
C LEU A 529 0.93 -5.02 0.06
N THR A 530 0.23 -4.14 0.79
CA THR A 530 -1.13 -3.72 0.44
C THR A 530 -1.17 -3.05 -0.94
N LEU A 531 -0.25 -2.13 -1.20
CA LEU A 531 -0.20 -1.42 -2.49
C LEU A 531 0.19 -2.36 -3.62
N SER A 532 1.13 -3.28 -3.38
CA SER A 532 1.52 -4.29 -4.36
C SER A 532 0.31 -5.14 -4.77
N ARG A 533 -0.46 -5.67 -3.80
CA ARG A 533 -1.66 -6.47 -4.07
C ARG A 533 -2.71 -5.66 -4.82
N MET A 534 -2.92 -4.41 -4.39
CA MET A 534 -3.85 -3.50 -5.06
C MET A 534 -3.47 -3.20 -6.51
N MET A 535 -2.19 -2.94 -6.80
CA MET A 535 -1.69 -2.73 -8.17
C MET A 535 -1.91 -3.97 -9.05
N MET A 536 -1.63 -5.17 -8.53
CA MET A 536 -1.85 -6.41 -9.27
C MET A 536 -3.34 -6.64 -9.53
N ASN A 537 -4.20 -6.47 -8.51
CA ASN A 537 -5.66 -6.59 -8.62
C ASN A 537 -6.24 -5.62 -9.66
N MET A 538 -5.76 -4.37 -9.67
CA MET A 538 -6.19 -3.36 -10.66
C MET A 538 -5.85 -3.74 -12.10
N PHE A 539 -4.88 -4.63 -12.31
CA PHE A 539 -4.51 -5.15 -13.63
C PHE A 539 -5.09 -6.56 -13.90
N GLY A 540 -5.90 -7.11 -13.01
CA GLY A 540 -6.49 -8.45 -13.14
C GLY A 540 -5.55 -9.59 -12.71
N GLY A 541 -4.48 -9.27 -11.99
CA GLY A 541 -3.66 -10.23 -11.25
C GLY A 541 -4.06 -10.32 -9.77
N ASP A 542 -3.20 -10.93 -8.95
CA ASP A 542 -3.29 -10.91 -7.48
C ASP A 542 -1.91 -11.18 -6.85
N ILE A 543 -1.81 -11.03 -5.53
CA ILE A 543 -0.70 -11.51 -4.72
C ILE A 543 -1.23 -12.40 -3.60
N GLU A 544 -0.66 -13.59 -3.47
CA GLU A 544 -0.91 -14.51 -2.36
C GLU A 544 0.34 -14.68 -1.49
N LEU A 545 0.13 -14.93 -0.19
CA LEU A 545 1.18 -15.34 0.73
C LEU A 545 0.90 -16.76 1.18
N VAL A 546 1.93 -17.60 1.20
CA VAL A 546 1.86 -18.99 1.67
C VAL A 546 2.91 -19.17 2.75
N HIS A 547 2.46 -19.53 3.95
CA HIS A 547 3.34 -19.80 5.07
C HIS A 547 3.91 -21.20 4.88
N ARG A 548 5.23 -21.32 5.00
CA ARG A 548 5.91 -22.61 4.97
C ARG A 548 6.28 -22.97 6.40
N PRO A 549 5.51 -23.83 7.07
CA PRO A 549 5.86 -24.27 8.42
C PRO A 549 7.20 -25.02 8.37
N ASN A 550 7.89 -25.10 9.51
CA ASN A 550 9.17 -25.81 9.63
C ASN A 550 9.06 -27.35 9.47
N LEU A 551 7.95 -27.85 8.95
CA LEU A 551 7.56 -29.24 9.04
C LEU A 551 7.77 -29.92 7.68
N SER A 552 8.76 -30.80 7.69
CA SER A 552 9.15 -31.75 6.64
C SER A 552 10.05 -31.19 5.53
N PRO A 553 11.14 -31.90 5.17
CA PRO A 553 12.03 -31.52 4.07
C PRO A 553 11.20 -31.37 2.79
N LEU A 554 11.49 -30.33 2.00
CA LEU A 554 10.95 -30.11 0.66
C LEU A 554 11.19 -31.36 -0.21
N SER A 555 10.27 -32.32 -0.21
CA SER A 555 10.33 -33.50 -1.09
C SER A 555 9.86 -33.20 -2.51
N ASP A 556 9.06 -32.14 -2.67
CA ASP A 556 8.32 -31.85 -3.91
C ASP A 556 8.89 -30.67 -4.70
N LEU A 557 9.86 -29.94 -4.12
CA LEU A 557 10.72 -29.07 -4.91
C LEU A 557 11.84 -29.96 -5.46
N PRO A 558 12.14 -29.89 -6.77
CA PRO A 558 13.19 -30.70 -7.37
C PRO A 558 14.43 -30.54 -6.51
N SER A 559 14.93 -31.68 -6.02
CA SER A 559 16.08 -31.80 -5.13
C SER A 559 17.35 -31.40 -5.87
N HIS A 560 17.46 -30.11 -6.17
CA HIS A 560 18.66 -29.50 -6.71
C HIS A 560 19.68 -29.47 -5.58
N SER A 561 20.53 -30.50 -5.54
CA SER A 561 21.74 -30.62 -4.73
C SER A 561 22.84 -29.63 -5.16
N ILE A 562 22.47 -28.38 -5.49
CA ILE A 562 23.42 -27.30 -5.78
C ILE A 562 24.03 -26.77 -4.47
N LEU A 563 23.34 -26.94 -3.34
CA LEU A 563 23.84 -26.63 -2.01
C LEU A 563 24.29 -27.94 -1.35
N GLY A 564 25.58 -28.06 -1.08
CA GLY A 564 26.24 -29.29 -0.62
C GLY A 564 25.54 -29.99 0.54
N ALA A 565 25.66 -31.31 0.56
CA ALA A 565 24.93 -32.27 1.40
C ALA A 565 25.13 -32.16 2.94
N ASP A 566 25.79 -31.10 3.43
CA ASP A 566 26.12 -30.91 4.85
C ASP A 566 25.27 -29.83 5.54
N ALA A 567 24.22 -29.31 4.88
CA ALA A 567 23.29 -28.39 5.51
C ALA A 567 22.39 -29.14 6.50
N ASP A 568 22.78 -29.09 7.77
CA ASP A 568 22.05 -29.50 8.97
C ASP A 568 20.53 -29.36 8.79
N ALA A 569 19.77 -30.42 9.09
CA ALA A 569 18.32 -30.58 8.82
C ALA A 569 17.40 -29.64 9.65
N GLY A 570 17.90 -28.46 10.01
CA GLY A 570 17.25 -27.44 10.81
C GLY A 570 16.22 -26.63 10.02
N THR A 571 14.95 -27.02 10.12
CA THR A 571 13.76 -26.18 9.97
C THR A 571 13.80 -25.17 8.79
N ASP A 572 13.45 -25.66 7.60
CA ASP A 572 13.29 -24.91 6.35
C ASP A 572 12.00 -24.04 6.31
N GLY A 573 11.51 -23.57 7.45
CA GLY A 573 10.36 -22.67 7.47
C GLY A 573 10.65 -21.33 6.82
N GLY A 574 9.59 -20.67 6.36
CA GLY A 574 9.68 -19.40 5.66
C GLY A 574 8.34 -18.90 5.14
N CYS A 575 8.38 -18.12 4.07
CA CYS A 575 7.19 -17.65 3.34
C CYS A 575 7.42 -17.84 1.83
N THR A 576 6.33 -18.02 1.10
CA THR A 576 6.29 -17.87 -0.35
C THR A 576 5.31 -16.76 -0.69
N ALA A 577 5.78 -15.72 -1.37
CA ALA A 577 4.90 -14.72 -1.97
C ALA A 577 4.70 -15.07 -3.45
N ILE A 578 3.46 -15.10 -3.90
CA ILE A 578 3.09 -15.51 -5.26
C ILE A 578 2.46 -14.30 -5.94
N ILE A 579 3.02 -13.85 -7.05
CA ILE A 579 2.42 -12.84 -7.93
C ILE A 579 1.77 -13.56 -9.10
N TYR A 580 0.50 -13.25 -9.38
CA TYR A 580 -0.20 -13.67 -10.58
C TYR A 580 -0.24 -12.50 -11.56
N LEU A 581 0.55 -12.57 -12.62
CA LEU A 581 0.54 -11.57 -13.71
C LEU A 581 -0.33 -12.11 -14.84
N PRO A 582 -1.41 -11.44 -15.25
CA PRO A 582 -2.26 -11.95 -16.32
C PRO A 582 -1.50 -11.99 -17.66
N CYS A 583 -1.44 -13.16 -18.29
CA CYS A 583 -1.02 -13.33 -19.67
C CYS A 583 -2.13 -12.76 -20.56
N ARG A 584 -1.87 -11.62 -21.16
CA ARG A 584 -2.80 -11.00 -22.12
C ARG A 584 -2.29 -11.25 -23.53
N ASP A 585 -2.14 -12.53 -23.87
CA ASP A 585 -1.72 -12.94 -25.22
C ASP A 585 -2.86 -12.68 -26.24
N ASP A 586 -4.12 -12.66 -25.78
CA ASP A 586 -5.29 -12.30 -26.59
C ASP A 586 -5.74 -10.84 -26.35
N LEU A 587 -5.10 -9.89 -27.06
CA LEU A 587 -5.56 -8.49 -27.13
C LEU A 587 -7.02 -8.36 -27.65
N GLN A 588 -7.62 -9.42 -28.20
CA GLN A 588 -8.99 -9.42 -28.70
C GLN A 588 -10.04 -9.31 -27.59
N GLU A 589 -9.79 -9.80 -26.36
CA GLU A 589 -10.77 -9.73 -25.26
C GLU A 589 -10.92 -8.33 -24.62
N TRP A 590 -10.15 -7.33 -25.07
CA TRP A 590 -10.30 -5.94 -24.61
C TRP A 590 -11.42 -5.17 -25.32
N HIS A 591 -11.93 -5.69 -26.43
CA HIS A 591 -12.96 -5.08 -27.27
C HIS A 591 -14.37 -5.43 -26.78
#